data_AF-A0A936U6I4-F1
#
_entry.id   AF-A0A936U6I4-F1
#
_cell.length_a   1.000
_cell.length_b   1.000
_cell.length_c   1.000
_cell.angle_alpha   90.00
_cell.angle_beta   90.00
_cell.angle_gamma   90.00
#
_symmetry.space_group_name_H-M   'P 1'
#
loop_
_entity.id
_entity.type
_entity.pdbx_description
1 polymer ?
#
loop_
_entity_poly.entity_id
_entity_poly.type
_entity_poly.pdbx_seq_one_letter_code
_entity_poly.pdbx_strand_id
1 'polypeptide(L)'
;MSTKVLVLKTGTTHPDLVARDGDYDAWFVRSLPCPPEDVTVVPVYDGAPLPQNPEAYGGIILTGSPLSVRDEAPWMRALGEWAVARAEAGQPVLGVCFGHQLIGEVLGGRVEPNPNGREAGTVEVQLTAEGAADPLFEGFPSSSSCRPPTTTPW
;
A
#
# COMPACT_ATOMS: atom_id res chain seq x y z
N MET A 1 22.83 -8.35 -4.14
CA MET A 1 22.72 -6.88 -3.97
C MET A 1 21.54 -6.65 -3.04
N SER A 2 21.66 -5.80 -2.02
CA SER A 2 20.51 -5.48 -1.18
C SER A 2 19.56 -4.60 -1.98
N THR A 3 18.30 -5.02 -2.14
CA THR A 3 17.30 -4.28 -2.90
C THR A 3 16.69 -3.23 -2.02
N LYS A 4 16.91 -1.95 -2.36
CA LYS A 4 16.27 -0.84 -1.65
C LYS A 4 14.80 -0.71 -2.04
N VAL A 5 13.95 -0.38 -1.08
CA VAL A 5 12.51 -0.19 -1.25
C VAL A 5 12.14 1.26 -0.95
N LEU A 6 11.31 1.84 -1.81
CA LEU A 6 10.74 3.17 -1.62
C LEU A 6 9.31 3.05 -1.10
N VAL A 7 9.05 3.56 0.11
CA VAL A 7 7.71 3.63 0.69
C VAL A 7 7.21 5.07 0.58
N LEU A 8 6.16 5.26 -0.22
CA LEU A 8 5.46 6.52 -0.38
C LEU A 8 4.33 6.59 0.65
N LYS A 9 4.56 7.37 1.70
CA LYS A 9 3.56 7.62 2.75
C LYS A 9 2.51 8.58 2.21
N THR A 10 1.24 8.18 2.24
CA THR A 10 0.09 8.90 1.64
C THR A 10 -0.85 9.53 2.65
N GLY A 11 -0.49 9.48 3.95
CA GLY A 11 -1.23 10.10 5.03
C GLY A 11 -0.70 9.67 6.39
N THR A 12 -1.36 10.12 7.45
CA THR A 12 -1.08 9.76 8.84
C THR A 12 -2.32 9.13 9.46
N THR A 13 -2.14 8.05 10.22
CA THR A 13 -3.25 7.39 10.92
C THR A 13 -3.70 8.17 12.18
N HIS A 14 -4.67 7.65 12.93
CA HIS A 14 -5.18 8.29 14.15
C HIS A 14 -4.06 8.50 15.19
N PRO A 15 -3.96 9.64 15.88
CA PRO A 15 -2.89 9.94 16.83
C PRO A 15 -2.66 8.85 17.90
N ASP A 16 -3.73 8.26 18.42
CA ASP A 16 -3.65 7.18 19.40
C ASP A 16 -2.94 5.92 18.84
N LEU A 17 -3.15 5.62 17.56
CA LEU A 17 -2.47 4.51 16.90
C LEU A 17 -1.01 4.85 16.62
N VAL A 18 -0.73 6.10 16.23
CA VAL A 18 0.66 6.57 16.07
C VAL A 18 1.43 6.41 17.37
N ALA A 19 0.83 6.80 18.50
CA ALA A 19 1.45 6.67 19.82
C ALA A 19 1.67 5.21 20.26
N ARG A 20 0.77 4.29 19.87
CA ARG A 20 0.82 2.88 20.29
C ARG A 20 1.69 2.01 19.39
N ASP A 21 1.50 2.08 18.08
CA ASP A 21 2.01 1.10 17.11
C ASP A 21 2.89 1.71 16.01
N GLY A 22 3.07 3.04 16.04
CA GLY A 22 3.62 3.82 14.95
C GLY A 22 2.59 4.09 13.86
N ASP A 23 3.02 4.82 12.84
CA ASP A 23 2.17 5.22 11.71
C ASP A 23 2.33 4.24 10.52
N TYR A 24 1.61 4.47 9.42
CA TYR A 24 1.58 3.58 8.25
C TYR A 24 2.98 3.18 7.76
N ASP A 25 3.90 4.14 7.66
CA ASP A 25 5.29 3.90 7.26
C ASP A 25 6.04 2.97 8.22
N ALA A 26 5.87 3.16 9.53
CA ALA A 26 6.50 2.30 10.53
C ALA A 26 6.00 0.84 10.43
N TRP A 27 4.73 0.65 10.04
CA TRP A 27 4.18 -0.69 9.83
C TRP A 27 4.83 -1.39 8.63
N PHE A 28 5.11 -0.67 7.54
CA PHE A 28 5.82 -1.23 6.39
C PHE A 28 7.28 -1.53 6.72
N VAL A 29 8.00 -0.57 7.32
CA VAL A 29 9.41 -0.74 7.72
C VAL A 29 9.59 -1.98 8.61
N ARG A 30 8.63 -2.25 9.50
CA ARG A 30 8.64 -3.43 10.38
C ARG A 30 8.28 -4.74 9.69
N SER A 31 7.45 -4.69 8.64
CA SER A 31 6.88 -5.89 8.00
C SER A 31 7.68 -6.38 6.81
N LEU A 32 8.48 -5.51 6.18
CA LEU A 32 9.27 -5.88 5.01
C LEU A 32 10.39 -6.85 5.39
N PRO A 33 10.64 -7.89 4.58
CA PRO A 33 11.69 -8.88 4.84
C PRO A 33 13.09 -8.36 4.45
N CYS A 34 13.38 -7.10 4.80
CA CYS A 34 14.67 -6.46 4.56
C CYS A 34 15.07 -5.57 5.76
N PRO A 35 16.37 -5.24 5.88
CA PRO A 35 16.82 -4.33 6.91
C PRO A 35 16.15 -2.93 6.78
N PRO A 36 15.79 -2.27 7.89
CA PRO A 36 15.17 -0.95 7.86
C PRO A 36 15.99 0.11 7.09
N GLU A 37 17.31 0.00 7.07
CA GLU A 37 18.21 0.89 6.32
C GLU A 37 18.07 0.79 4.79
N ASP A 38 17.48 -0.30 4.29
CA ASP A 38 17.16 -0.47 2.88
C ASP A 38 15.78 0.09 2.51
N VAL A 39 15.01 0.59 3.49
CA VAL A 39 13.70 1.20 3.28
C VAL A 39 13.82 2.71 3.37
N THR A 40 13.47 3.41 2.29
CA THR A 40 13.37 4.88 2.29
C THR A 40 11.91 5.28 2.30
N VAL A 41 11.51 6.07 3.29
CA VAL A 41 10.15 6.60 3.42
C VAL A 41 10.10 8.04 2.92
N VAL A 42 9.17 8.34 2.04
CA VAL A 42 8.92 9.70 1.52
C VAL A 42 7.44 10.05 1.69
N PRO A 43 7.08 11.11 2.43
CA PRO A 43 5.71 11.62 2.44
C PRO A 43 5.38 12.31 1.12
N VAL A 44 4.24 11.95 0.52
CA VAL A 44 3.78 12.46 -0.79
C VAL A 44 2.33 12.96 -0.76
N TYR A 45 1.83 13.31 0.43
CA TYR A 45 0.51 13.87 0.65
C TYR A 45 0.59 15.38 0.96
N ASP A 46 -0.56 16.06 0.96
CA ASP A 46 -0.67 17.50 1.25
C ASP A 46 0.23 18.40 0.38
N GLY A 47 0.43 18.02 -0.88
CA GLY A 47 1.23 18.80 -1.84
C GLY A 47 2.75 18.61 -1.72
N ALA A 48 3.21 17.65 -0.91
CA ALA A 48 4.62 17.25 -0.90
C ALA A 48 5.08 16.75 -2.29
N PRO A 49 6.34 17.01 -2.69
CA PRO A 49 6.82 16.65 -4.01
C PRO A 49 7.00 15.14 -4.17
N LEU A 50 6.83 14.66 -5.41
CA LEU A 50 7.17 13.29 -5.77
C LEU A 50 8.70 13.07 -5.78
N PRO A 51 9.18 11.84 -5.51
CA PRO A 51 10.60 11.50 -5.56
C PRO A 51 11.19 11.72 -6.97
N GLN A 52 12.40 12.29 -7.02
CA GLN A 52 13.07 12.60 -8.30
C GLN A 52 13.79 11.40 -8.93
N ASN A 53 14.33 10.48 -8.12
CA ASN A 53 15.15 9.35 -8.59
C ASN A 53 14.57 7.99 -8.14
N PRO A 54 13.34 7.62 -8.57
CA PRO A 54 12.72 6.36 -8.18
C PRO A 54 13.45 5.12 -8.70
N GLU A 55 14.21 5.23 -9.78
CA GLU A 55 14.99 4.13 -10.38
C GLU A 55 16.13 3.62 -9.49
N ALA A 56 16.50 4.36 -8.44
CA ALA A 56 17.47 3.92 -7.45
C ALA A 56 16.92 2.80 -6.51
N TYR A 57 15.62 2.51 -6.58
CA TYR A 57 14.93 1.54 -5.74
C TYR A 57 14.42 0.37 -6.58
N GLY A 58 14.53 -0.85 -6.05
CA GLY A 58 14.06 -2.04 -6.75
C GLY A 58 12.56 -2.28 -6.64
N GLY A 59 11.84 -1.47 -5.86
CA GLY A 59 10.39 -1.53 -5.76
C GLY A 59 9.81 -0.32 -5.02
N ILE A 60 8.54 -0.03 -5.30
CA ILE A 60 7.80 1.09 -4.74
C ILE A 60 6.54 0.58 -4.03
N ILE A 61 6.25 1.13 -2.86
CA ILE A 61 5.04 0.83 -2.09
C ILE A 61 4.29 2.14 -1.82
N LEU A 62 3.01 2.19 -2.15
CA LEU A 62 2.10 3.28 -1.75
C LEU A 62 1.29 2.82 -0.54
N THR A 63 1.40 3.55 0.57
CA THR A 63 0.68 3.21 1.81
C THR A 63 -0.82 3.44 1.68
N GLY A 64 -1.57 2.95 2.68
CA GLY A 64 -2.92 3.42 2.95
C GLY A 64 -2.93 4.87 3.46
N SER A 65 -4.12 5.47 3.48
CA SER A 65 -4.40 6.83 3.95
C SER A 65 -5.80 6.87 4.57
N PRO A 66 -6.08 7.76 5.54
CA PRO A 66 -7.45 8.04 5.99
C PRO A 66 -8.27 8.82 4.94
N LEU A 67 -7.62 9.35 3.90
CA LEU A 67 -8.26 10.14 2.85
C LEU A 67 -9.07 9.27 1.90
N SER A 68 -10.05 9.87 1.21
CA SER A 68 -10.75 9.21 0.11
C SER A 68 -10.13 9.63 -1.22
N VAL A 69 -9.77 8.68 -2.08
CA VAL A 69 -9.30 9.00 -3.45
C VAL A 69 -10.36 9.80 -4.23
N ARG A 70 -11.64 9.63 -3.87
CA ARG A 70 -12.80 10.34 -4.42
C ARG A 70 -12.84 11.83 -4.10
N ASP A 71 -12.00 12.30 -3.18
CA ASP A 71 -11.84 13.73 -2.92
C ASP A 71 -11.04 14.41 -4.06
N GLU A 72 -10.43 13.61 -4.96
CA GLU A 72 -9.79 14.03 -6.22
C GLU A 72 -8.78 15.18 -6.05
N ALA A 73 -8.06 15.21 -4.92
CA ALA A 73 -7.06 16.24 -4.70
C ALA A 73 -5.96 16.15 -5.79
N PRO A 74 -5.43 17.28 -6.31
CA PRO A 74 -4.52 17.25 -7.47
C PRO A 74 -3.29 16.35 -7.29
N TRP A 75 -2.75 16.27 -6.07
CA TRP A 75 -1.61 15.41 -5.76
C TRP A 75 -1.95 13.91 -5.85
N MET A 76 -3.21 13.52 -5.62
CA MET A 76 -3.67 12.12 -5.67
C MET A 76 -3.61 11.60 -7.10
N ARG A 77 -4.16 12.37 -8.05
CA ARG A 77 -4.08 12.07 -9.48
C ARG A 77 -2.63 12.01 -9.96
N ALA A 78 -1.83 13.02 -9.60
CA ALA A 78 -0.41 13.06 -9.97
C ALA A 78 0.38 11.85 -9.42
N LEU A 79 0.11 11.44 -8.18
CA LEU A 79 0.71 10.26 -7.57
C LEU A 79 0.30 8.97 -8.27
N GLY A 80 -0.99 8.81 -8.58
CA GLY A 80 -1.50 7.65 -9.32
C GLY A 80 -0.87 7.54 -10.72
N GLU A 81 -0.85 8.63 -11.48
CA GLU A 81 -0.25 8.68 -12.82
C GLU A 81 1.26 8.38 -12.76
N TRP A 82 1.95 8.94 -11.77
CA TRP A 82 3.36 8.66 -11.54
C TRP A 82 3.60 7.18 -11.22
N ALA A 83 2.78 6.57 -10.35
CA ALA A 83 2.91 5.17 -9.96
C ALA A 83 2.66 4.23 -11.14
N VAL A 84 1.62 4.49 -11.95
CA VAL A 84 1.35 3.73 -13.19
C VAL A 84 2.52 3.86 -14.17
N ALA A 85 3.05 5.07 -14.38
CA ALA A 85 4.21 5.28 -15.25
C ALA A 85 5.48 4.55 -14.75
N ARG A 86 5.63 4.30 -13.44
CA ARG A 86 6.72 3.46 -12.91
C ARG A 86 6.49 1.98 -13.20
N ALA A 87 5.26 1.51 -13.01
CA ALA A 87 4.90 0.14 -13.33
C ALA A 87 5.08 -0.18 -14.82
N GLU A 88 4.65 0.73 -15.71
CA GLU A 88 4.84 0.61 -17.17
C GLU A 88 6.32 0.62 -17.59
N ALA A 89 7.18 1.30 -16.81
CA ALA A 89 8.63 1.27 -16.99
C ALA A 89 9.30 -0.02 -16.46
N GLY A 90 8.53 -0.99 -15.98
CA GLY A 90 9.00 -2.28 -15.47
C GLY A 90 9.45 -2.26 -14.01
N GLN A 91 9.21 -1.17 -13.27
CA GLN A 91 9.51 -1.11 -11.84
C GLN A 91 8.36 -1.72 -11.04
N PRO A 92 8.61 -2.66 -10.08
CA PRO A 92 7.56 -3.21 -9.24
C PRO A 92 6.89 -2.14 -8.37
N VAL A 93 5.56 -2.06 -8.42
CA VAL A 93 4.75 -1.13 -7.63
C VAL A 93 3.65 -1.89 -6.89
N LEU A 94 3.56 -1.69 -5.57
CA LEU A 94 2.49 -2.21 -4.72
C LEU A 94 1.68 -1.05 -4.14
N GLY A 95 0.37 -1.03 -4.40
CA GLY A 95 -0.56 -0.15 -3.71
C GLY A 95 -1.29 -0.89 -2.59
N VAL A 96 -1.44 -0.27 -1.41
CA VAL A 96 -2.19 -0.85 -0.28
C VAL A 96 -3.32 0.08 0.13
N CYS A 97 -4.53 -0.45 0.28
CA CYS A 97 -5.74 0.34 0.60
C CYS A 97 -5.88 1.56 -0.35
N PHE A 98 -5.83 2.79 0.16
CA PHE A 98 -5.79 4.01 -0.64
C PHE A 98 -4.80 3.96 -1.83
N GLY A 99 -3.61 3.39 -1.66
CA GLY A 99 -2.61 3.28 -2.72
C GLY A 99 -3.05 2.41 -3.91
N HIS A 100 -3.77 1.31 -3.69
CA HIS A 100 -4.27 0.49 -4.82
C HIS A 100 -5.48 1.15 -5.49
N GLN A 101 -6.28 1.89 -4.72
CA GLN A 101 -7.42 2.63 -5.26
C GLN A 101 -6.95 3.69 -6.25
N LEU A 102 -5.90 4.45 -5.90
CA LEU A 102 -5.27 5.42 -6.80
C LEU A 102 -4.81 4.79 -8.12
N ILE A 103 -4.06 3.69 -8.03
CA ILE A 103 -3.56 2.97 -9.21
C ILE A 103 -4.74 2.45 -10.05
N GLY A 104 -5.75 1.88 -9.39
CA GLY A 104 -6.96 1.38 -10.03
C GLY A 104 -7.71 2.45 -10.82
N GLU A 105 -7.93 3.64 -10.25
CA GLU A 105 -8.61 4.74 -10.95
C GLU A 105 -7.86 5.21 -12.19
N VAL A 106 -6.53 5.32 -12.13
CA VAL A 106 -5.71 5.73 -13.29
C VAL A 106 -5.76 4.68 -14.40
N LEU A 107 -5.84 3.40 -14.05
CA LEU A 107 -6.00 2.30 -15.00
C LEU A 107 -7.45 2.15 -15.52
N GLY A 108 -8.34 3.08 -15.21
CA GLY A 108 -9.75 3.09 -15.68
C GLY A 108 -10.72 2.33 -14.79
N GLY A 109 -10.29 1.87 -13.61
CA GLY A 109 -11.14 1.34 -12.56
C GLY A 109 -12.02 2.42 -11.91
N ARG A 110 -12.93 1.98 -11.05
CA ARG A 110 -13.85 2.85 -10.29
C ARG A 110 -13.70 2.62 -8.80
N VAL A 111 -13.69 3.69 -8.01
CA VAL A 111 -13.70 3.62 -6.56
C VAL A 111 -15.01 4.18 -6.03
N GLU A 112 -15.82 3.30 -5.43
CA GLU A 112 -17.19 3.61 -5.04
C GLU A 112 -17.44 3.21 -3.58
N PRO A 113 -18.44 3.84 -2.90
CA PRO A 113 -18.91 3.37 -1.61
C PRO A 113 -19.33 1.90 -1.69
N ASN A 114 -18.87 1.10 -0.73
CA ASN A 114 -19.41 -0.25 -0.57
C ASN A 114 -20.89 -0.14 -0.14
N PRO A 115 -21.85 -0.70 -0.91
CA PRO A 115 -23.27 -0.66 -0.56
C PRO A 115 -23.58 -1.37 0.77
N ASN A 116 -22.69 -2.28 1.22
CA ASN A 116 -22.80 -2.99 2.50
C ASN A 116 -22.14 -2.23 3.67
N GLY A 117 -21.64 -1.01 3.43
CA GLY A 117 -20.98 -0.18 4.43
C GLY A 117 -19.50 -0.50 4.59
N ARG A 118 -18.90 0.07 5.65
CA ARG A 118 -17.47 -0.05 5.92
C ARG A 118 -17.13 -1.43 6.46
N GLU A 119 -16.14 -2.08 5.86
CA GLU A 119 -15.53 -3.28 6.39
C GLU A 119 -14.40 -2.93 7.36
N ALA A 120 -14.42 -3.51 8.54
CA ALA A 120 -13.40 -3.34 9.56
C ALA A 120 -13.20 -4.66 10.31
N GLY A 121 -11.94 -5.02 10.55
CA GLY A 121 -11.55 -6.27 11.18
C GLY A 121 -10.96 -7.26 10.18
N THR A 122 -10.85 -8.51 10.62
CA THR A 122 -10.33 -9.60 9.79
C THR A 122 -11.47 -10.31 9.10
N VAL A 123 -11.36 -10.46 7.78
CA VAL A 123 -12.23 -11.30 6.98
C VAL A 123 -11.43 -12.44 6.37
N GLU A 124 -12.09 -13.58 6.14
CA GLU A 124 -11.51 -14.66 5.35
C GLU A 124 -11.61 -14.30 3.87
N VAL A 125 -10.51 -14.48 3.14
CA VAL A 125 -10.44 -14.31 1.70
C VAL A 125 -9.95 -15.59 1.05
N GLN A 126 -10.42 -15.83 -0.16
CA GLN A 126 -10.03 -16.98 -0.97
C GLN A 126 -9.39 -16.50 -2.26
N LEU A 127 -8.32 -17.17 -2.68
CA LEU A 127 -7.74 -16.92 -3.99
C LEU A 127 -8.74 -17.36 -5.07
N THR A 128 -8.84 -16.57 -6.13
CA THR A 128 -9.49 -17.03 -7.37
C THR A 128 -8.61 -18.08 -8.05
N ALA A 129 -9.13 -18.72 -9.11
CA ALA A 129 -8.33 -19.65 -9.91
C ALA A 129 -7.08 -18.98 -10.51
N GLU A 130 -7.22 -17.72 -10.95
CA GLU A 130 -6.12 -16.90 -11.46
C GLU A 130 -5.12 -16.56 -10.37
N GLY A 131 -5.60 -16.15 -9.18
CA GLY A 131 -4.73 -15.87 -8.03
C GLY A 131 -3.94 -17.09 -7.58
N ALA A 132 -4.54 -18.29 -7.60
CA ALA A 132 -3.86 -19.53 -7.27
C ALA A 132 -2.78 -19.95 -8.31
N ALA A 133 -2.86 -19.42 -9.53
CA ALA A 133 -1.88 -19.67 -10.59
C ALA A 133 -0.80 -18.57 -10.69
N ASP A 134 -0.95 -17.47 -9.94
CA ASP A 134 -0.03 -16.34 -9.98
C ASP A 134 1.21 -16.62 -9.10
N PRO A 135 2.45 -16.46 -9.64
CA PRO A 135 3.69 -16.63 -8.87
C PRO A 135 3.77 -15.78 -7.60
N LEU A 136 3.10 -14.63 -7.53
CA LEU A 136 3.06 -13.79 -6.34
C LEU A 136 2.45 -14.49 -5.12
N PHE A 137 1.53 -15.42 -5.36
CA PHE A 137 0.84 -16.19 -4.31
C PHE A 137 1.38 -17.62 -4.16
N GLU A 138 2.56 -17.92 -4.72
CA GLU A 138 3.20 -19.21 -4.53
C GLU A 138 3.45 -19.47 -3.03
N GLY A 139 2.96 -20.61 -2.52
CA GLY A 139 3.05 -20.96 -1.10
C GLY A 139 2.00 -20.30 -0.20
N PHE A 140 1.11 -19.46 -0.75
CA PHE A 140 -0.01 -18.88 -0.02
C PHE A 140 -1.17 -19.90 0.11
N PRO A 141 -1.82 -20.03 1.27
CA PRO A 141 -2.93 -20.97 1.43
C PRO A 141 -4.15 -20.53 0.59
N SER A 142 -4.92 -21.49 0.09
CA SER A 142 -6.09 -21.23 -0.76
C SER A 142 -7.19 -20.43 -0.04
N SER A 143 -7.28 -20.56 1.29
CA SER A 143 -8.01 -19.63 2.14
C SER A 143 -7.10 -19.09 3.24
N SER A 144 -7.23 -17.79 3.52
CA SER A 144 -6.51 -17.14 4.61
C SER A 144 -7.42 -16.15 5.31
N SER A 145 -7.26 -16.04 6.63
CA SER A 145 -7.74 -14.88 7.37
C SER A 145 -6.53 -14.17 7.93
N CYS A 146 -6.44 -12.85 7.75
CA CYS A 146 -5.42 -12.02 8.42
C CYS A 146 -5.79 -11.87 9.90
N ARG A 147 -5.77 -12.96 10.66
CA ARG A 147 -5.94 -12.91 12.10
C ARG A 147 -4.60 -12.47 12.69
N PRO A 148 -4.55 -11.46 13.58
CA PRO A 148 -3.34 -11.24 14.37
C PRO A 148 -2.98 -12.56 15.08
N PRO A 149 -1.69 -12.94 15.16
CA PRO A 149 -1.29 -14.12 15.90
C PRO A 149 -1.84 -14.01 17.32
N THR A 150 -2.64 -14.99 17.70
CA THR A 150 -3.30 -15.07 19.01
C THR A 150 -2.29 -15.20 20.13
N THR A 151 -1.76 -14.09 20.61
CA THR A 151 -1.26 -13.88 21.98
C THR A 151 -1.20 -12.38 22.27
N THR A 152 -2.28 -11.78 22.75
CA THR A 152 -2.40 -10.89 23.94
C THR A 152 -3.83 -10.33 23.97
N PRO A 153 -4.54 -10.33 25.11
CA PRO A 153 -5.89 -9.75 25.21
C PRO A 153 -5.83 -8.22 25.07
N TRP A 154 -6.85 -7.65 24.43
CA TRP A 154 -7.12 -6.21 24.41
C TRP A 154 -7.40 -5.65 25.81
#